data_AF-A0A5N7ZBZ1-F1
#
_entry.id   AF-A0A5N7ZBZ1-F1
#
_cell.length_a   1.000
_cell.length_b   1.000
_cell.length_c   1.000
_cell.angle_alpha   90.00
_cell.angle_beta   90.00
_cell.angle_gamma   90.00
#
_symmetry.space_group_name_H-M   'P 1'
#
loop_
_entity.id
_entity.type
_entity.pdbx_description
1 polymer ?
#
loop_
_entity_poly.entity_id
_entity_poly.type
_entity_poly.pdbx_seq_one_letter_code
_entity_poly.pdbx_strand_id
1 'polypeptide(L)'
;MGNKLSGKDLIKLGFPKNNSINIALGQINRYRKREKKEGILTEAKEVLLFPEKFKNHGTWGKVAEGLINPVQVRMQQLNTTRAPFSIFGENEIDQQAK
;
A
#
# COMPACT_ATOMS: atom_id res chain seq x y z
N MET A 1 19.08 -5.46 -23.78
CA MET A 1 18.33 -5.87 -22.56
C MET A 1 17.74 -4.65 -21.82
N GLY A 2 16.85 -3.84 -22.44
CA GLY A 2 16.52 -2.49 -21.92
C GLY A 2 15.04 -2.08 -21.87
N ASN A 3 14.08 -2.97 -22.15
CA ASN A 3 12.67 -2.58 -22.33
C ASN A 3 11.76 -2.73 -21.11
N LYS A 4 12.29 -3.18 -19.96
CA LYS A 4 11.45 -3.40 -18.78
C LYS A 4 11.31 -2.10 -17.97
N LEU A 5 10.06 -1.72 -17.68
CA LEU A 5 9.76 -0.59 -16.81
C LEU A 5 10.28 -0.86 -15.39
N SER A 6 10.96 0.11 -14.80
CA SER A 6 11.59 0.02 -13.49
C SER A 6 11.01 1.04 -12.52
N GLY A 7 11.18 0.82 -11.22
CA GLY A 7 10.78 1.80 -10.21
C GLY A 7 11.46 3.16 -10.38
N LYS A 8 12.69 3.19 -10.92
CA LYS A 8 13.39 4.44 -11.24
C LYS A 8 12.65 5.27 -12.28
N ASP A 9 11.97 4.64 -13.23
CA ASP A 9 11.18 5.37 -14.24
C ASP A 9 9.95 6.04 -13.59
N LEU A 10 9.28 5.36 -12.65
CA LEU A 10 8.15 5.92 -11.90
C LEU A 10 8.57 7.04 -10.95
N ILE A 11 9.73 6.91 -10.30
CA ILE A 11 10.31 7.99 -9.47
C ILE A 11 10.59 9.22 -10.33
N LYS A 12 11.14 9.05 -11.54
CA LYS A 12 11.38 10.16 -12.48
C LYS A 12 10.09 10.84 -12.94
N LEU A 13 8.98 10.09 -13.03
CA LEU A 13 7.66 10.66 -13.33
C LEU A 13 7.06 11.48 -12.18
N GLY A 14 7.58 11.35 -10.97
CA GLY A 14 7.09 12.07 -9.79
C GLY A 14 6.18 11.23 -8.88
N PHE A 15 6.17 9.91 -9.01
CA PHE A 15 5.45 9.06 -8.07
C PHE A 15 5.97 9.27 -6.64
N PRO A 16 5.07 9.34 -5.63
CA PRO A 16 5.48 9.50 -4.25
C PRO A 16 6.31 8.28 -3.79
N LYS A 17 7.30 8.54 -2.92
CA LYS A 17 8.16 7.50 -2.34
C LYS A 17 7.45 6.69 -1.25
N ASN A 18 6.27 6.17 -1.58
CA ASN A 18 5.47 5.29 -0.75
C ASN A 18 5.19 3.99 -1.52
N ASN A 19 4.26 3.17 -1.02
CA ASN A 19 3.97 1.87 -1.61
C ASN A 19 3.30 1.93 -3.00
N SER A 20 2.88 3.11 -3.48
CA SER A 20 2.25 3.28 -4.79
C SER A 20 3.15 2.81 -5.94
N ILE A 21 4.47 2.97 -5.82
CA ILE A 21 5.46 2.48 -6.82
C ILE A 21 5.40 0.95 -6.92
N ASN A 22 5.40 0.24 -5.79
CA ASN A 22 5.36 -1.22 -5.77
C ASN A 22 4.03 -1.74 -6.31
N ILE A 23 2.93 -1.07 -5.96
CA ILE A 23 1.59 -1.39 -6.49
C ILE A 23 1.59 -1.21 -8.01
N ALA A 24 2.09 -0.10 -8.53
CA ALA A 24 2.17 0.16 -9.97
C ALA A 24 3.02 -0.90 -10.69
N LEU A 25 4.22 -1.20 -10.17
CA LEU A 25 5.08 -2.24 -10.74
C LEU A 25 4.41 -3.62 -10.71
N GLY A 26 3.69 -3.95 -9.64
CA GLY A 26 2.93 -5.20 -9.52
C GLY A 26 1.81 -5.31 -10.56
N GLN A 27 1.03 -4.24 -10.73
CA GLN A 27 -0.06 -4.16 -11.70
C GLN A 27 0.45 -4.26 -13.14
N ILE A 28 1.49 -3.49 -13.49
CA ILE A 28 2.12 -3.50 -14.81
C ILE A 28 2.71 -4.88 -15.11
N ASN A 29 3.45 -5.47 -14.16
CA ASN A 29 4.01 -6.81 -14.35
C ASN A 29 2.94 -7.89 -14.44
N ARG A 30 1.75 -7.70 -13.88
CA ARG A 30 0.68 -8.70 -13.95
C ARG A 30 -0.11 -8.60 -15.26
N TYR A 31 -0.48 -7.39 -15.68
CA TYR A 31 -1.45 -7.18 -16.74
C TYR A 31 -0.88 -6.58 -18.03
N ARG A 32 0.32 -5.99 -18.00
CA ARG A 32 0.87 -5.18 -19.11
C ARG A 32 2.26 -5.64 -19.58
N LYS A 33 2.60 -6.93 -19.39
CA LYS A 33 3.95 -7.49 -19.71
C LYS A 33 4.38 -7.33 -21.17
N ARG A 34 3.42 -7.33 -22.11
CA ARG A 34 3.69 -7.30 -23.57
C ARG A 34 3.63 -5.90 -24.17
N GLU A 35 3.31 -4.90 -23.35
CA GLU A 35 3.15 -3.53 -23.82
C GLU A 35 4.47 -2.77 -23.86
N LYS A 36 4.52 -1.76 -24.72
CA LYS A 36 5.69 -0.90 -24.85
C LYS A 36 5.83 -0.04 -23.59
N LYS A 37 7.07 0.06 -23.10
CA LYS A 37 7.43 0.87 -21.93
C LYS A 37 6.90 2.31 -22.03
N GLU A 38 7.03 2.93 -23.19
CA GLU A 38 6.61 4.31 -23.44
C GLU A 38 5.10 4.50 -23.22
N GLY A 39 4.27 3.59 -23.73
CA GLY A 39 2.81 3.65 -23.55
C GLY A 39 2.41 3.54 -22.08
N ILE A 40 3.05 2.62 -21.35
CA ILE A 40 2.82 2.45 -19.91
C ILE A 40 3.24 3.71 -19.14
N LEU A 41 4.34 4.36 -19.51
CA LEU A 41 4.80 5.60 -18.85
C LEU A 41 3.86 6.77 -19.14
N THR A 42 3.29 6.85 -20.34
CA THR A 42 2.28 7.87 -20.67
C THR A 42 1.03 7.69 -19.83
N GLU A 43 0.48 6.47 -19.76
CA GLU A 43 -0.68 6.18 -18.90
C GLU A 43 -0.37 6.43 -17.42
N ALA A 44 0.80 5.98 -16.93
CA ALA A 44 1.20 6.20 -15.55
C ALA A 44 1.29 7.70 -15.20
N LYS A 45 1.69 8.55 -16.15
CA LYS A 45 1.69 10.01 -15.99
C LYS A 45 0.26 10.57 -15.87
N GLU A 46 -0.67 10.07 -16.68
CA GLU A 46 -2.08 10.47 -16.58
C GLU A 46 -2.71 10.06 -15.24
N VAL A 47 -2.40 8.85 -14.77
CA VAL A 47 -2.84 8.36 -13.45
C VAL A 47 -2.28 9.24 -12.33
N LEU A 48 -1.03 9.70 -12.44
CA LEU A 48 -0.42 10.60 -11.46
C LEU A 48 -1.08 11.98 -11.46
N LEU A 49 -1.46 12.50 -12.63
CA LEU A 49 -2.10 13.82 -12.77
C LEU A 49 -3.58 13.80 -12.38
N PHE A 50 -4.30 12.72 -12.69
CA PHE A 50 -5.75 12.62 -12.51
C PHE A 50 -6.16 11.29 -11.89
N PRO A 51 -5.67 10.94 -10.68
CA PRO A 51 -5.89 9.62 -10.10
C PRO A 51 -7.39 9.31 -9.90
N GLU A 52 -8.23 10.31 -9.61
CA GLU A 52 -9.68 10.15 -9.44
C GLU A 52 -10.37 9.51 -10.67
N LYS A 53 -9.89 9.82 -11.90
CA LYS A 53 -10.45 9.25 -13.13
C LYS A 53 -10.22 7.74 -13.23
N PHE A 54 -9.21 7.24 -12.53
CA PHE A 54 -8.78 5.85 -12.61
C PHE A 54 -9.25 5.00 -11.44
N LYS A 55 -10.01 5.54 -10.48
CA LYS A 55 -10.45 4.82 -9.26
C LYS A 55 -11.08 3.45 -9.54
N ASN A 56 -11.85 3.34 -10.62
CA ASN A 56 -12.54 2.10 -11.03
C ASN A 56 -11.84 1.36 -12.20
N HIS A 57 -10.62 1.75 -12.56
CA HIS A 57 -9.89 1.16 -13.66
C HIS A 57 -9.29 -0.20 -13.25
N GLY A 58 -9.42 -1.23 -14.09
CA GLY A 58 -8.99 -2.60 -13.76
C GLY A 58 -7.50 -2.74 -13.40
N THR A 59 -6.61 -2.06 -14.14
CA THR A 59 -5.16 -2.05 -13.83
C THR A 59 -4.73 -0.92 -12.90
N TRP A 60 -5.17 0.32 -13.19
CA TRP A 60 -4.71 1.51 -12.49
C TRP A 60 -5.48 1.88 -11.22
N GLY A 61 -6.64 1.26 -10.96
CA GLY A 61 -7.49 1.61 -9.82
C GLY A 61 -6.79 1.49 -8.47
N LYS A 62 -6.03 0.41 -8.27
CA LYS A 62 -5.26 0.24 -7.03
C LYS A 62 -4.11 1.24 -6.90
N VAL A 63 -3.53 1.66 -8.03
CA VAL A 63 -2.47 2.68 -8.04
C VAL A 63 -3.08 4.04 -7.69
N ALA A 64 -4.17 4.40 -8.35
CA ALA A 64 -4.94 5.62 -8.08
C ALA A 64 -5.39 5.71 -6.62
N GLU A 65 -5.92 4.63 -6.06
CA GLU A 65 -6.31 4.55 -4.65
C GLU A 65 -5.13 4.87 -3.72
N GLY A 66 -3.94 4.34 -4.00
CA GLY A 66 -2.73 4.62 -3.22
C GLY A 66 -2.16 6.03 -3.40
N LEU A 67 -2.55 6.73 -4.47
CA LEU A 67 -2.22 8.14 -4.70
C LEU A 67 -3.21 9.08 -4.00
N ILE A 68 -4.51 8.74 -4.02
CA ILE A 68 -5.59 9.53 -3.38
C ILE A 68 -5.55 9.36 -1.85
N ASN A 69 -5.49 8.11 -1.40
CA ASN A 69 -5.55 7.71 0.00
C ASN A 69 -4.30 6.90 0.36
N PRO A 70 -3.14 7.55 0.54
CA PRO A 70 -1.92 6.84 0.88
C PRO A 70 -2.08 6.11 2.22
N VAL A 71 -1.76 4.82 2.24
CA VAL A 71 -1.77 4.01 3.46
C VAL A 71 -0.81 4.61 4.47
N GLN A 72 -1.34 5.07 5.61
CA GLN A 72 -0.52 5.56 6.71
C GLN A 72 0.09 4.36 7.44
N VAL A 73 1.39 4.17 7.29
CA VAL A 73 2.13 3.19 8.11
C VAL A 73 2.39 3.84 9.46
N ARG A 74 1.77 3.32 10.51
CA ARG A 74 2.02 3.74 11.89
C ARG A 74 2.68 2.58 12.65
N MET A 75 3.59 2.91 13.55
CA MET A 75 4.12 1.95 14.52
C MET A 75 2.96 1.36 15.32
N GLN A 76 2.94 0.05 15.49
CA GLN A 76 1.96 -0.60 16.35
C GLN A 76 2.26 -0.20 17.79
N GLN A 77 1.34 0.55 18.41
CA GLN A 77 1.48 0.98 19.80
C GLN A 77 0.94 -0.11 20.72
N LEU A 78 1.66 -0.38 21.82
CA LEU A 78 1.14 -1.20 22.90
C LEU A 78 0.04 -0.42 23.62
N ASN A 79 -1.01 -1.13 24.05
CA ASN A 79 -2.02 -0.53 24.91
C ASN A 79 -1.37 -0.12 26.24
N THR A 80 -1.61 1.11 26.68
CA THR A 80 -1.15 1.58 28.00
C THR A 80 -1.79 0.79 29.13
N THR A 81 -3.02 0.30 28.90
CA THR A 81 -3.78 -0.52 29.84
C THR A 81 -3.73 -1.98 29.41
N ARG A 82 -3.56 -2.88 30.39
CA ARG A 82 -3.69 -4.33 30.17
C ARG A 82 -5.03 -4.65 29.53
N ALA A 83 -5.06 -5.65 28.64
CA ALA A 83 -6.31 -6.20 28.16
C ALA A 83 -7.13 -6.78 29.32
N PRO A 84 -8.47 -6.72 29.27
CA PRO A 84 -9.30 -7.42 30.25
C PRO A 84 -8.97 -8.91 30.20
N PHE A 85 -8.78 -9.51 31.37
CA PHE A 85 -8.60 -10.95 31.51
C PHE A 85 -9.47 -11.47 32.65
N SER A 86 -9.92 -12.71 32.51
CA SER A 86 -10.64 -13.42 33.56
C SER A 86 -9.64 -14.25 34.36
N ILE A 87 -9.67 -14.14 35.68
CA ILE A 87 -8.91 -15.01 36.59
C ILE A 87 -9.81 -16.19 36.94
N PHE A 88 -9.49 -17.37 36.42
CA PHE A 88 -10.18 -18.60 36.82
C PHE A 88 -9.67 -19.02 38.20
N GLY A 89 -10.59 -19.31 39.13
CA GLY A 89 -10.24 -19.66 40.51
C GLY A 89 -9.92 -18.46 41.41
N GLU A 90 -10.31 -17.24 41.04
CA GLU A 90 -10.10 -16.04 41.87
C GLU A 90 -10.60 -16.20 43.32
N ASN A 91 -11.66 -16.97 43.51
CA ASN A 91 -12.25 -17.26 44.82
C ASN A 91 -11.34 -18.12 45.72
N GLU A 92 -10.38 -18.84 45.15
CA GLU A 92 -9.45 -19.74 45.86
C GLU A 92 -8.07 -19.09 46.08
N ILE A 93 -7.88 -17.83 45.64
CA ILE A 93 -6.64 -17.09 45.82
C ILE A 93 -6.72 -16.31 47.13
N ASP A 94 -5.88 -16.69 48.10
CA ASP A 94 -5.74 -16.03 49.39
C ASP A 94 -5.39 -14.53 49.22
N GLN A 95 -5.93 -13.67 50.08
CA GLN A 95 -5.80 -12.20 49.94
C GLN A 95 -4.34 -11.73 50.06
N GLN A 96 -3.47 -12.48 50.73
CA GLN A 96 -2.04 -12.17 50.81
C GLN A 96 -1.27 -12.40 49.50
N ALA A 97 -1.87 -13.12 48.54
CA ALA A 97 -1.30 -13.45 47.24
C ALA A 97 -1.90 -12.62 46.07
N LYS A 98 -2.87 -11.74 46.36
CA LYS A 98 -3.45 -10.78 45.41
C LYS A 98 -2.61 -9.50 45.35
#